data_AF-A0A0F8ZDL2-F1
#
_entry.id   AF-A0A0F8ZDL2-F1
#
_cell.length_a   1.000
_cell.length_b   1.000
_cell.length_c   1.000
_cell.angle_alpha   90.00
_cell.angle_beta   90.00
_cell.angle_gamma   90.00
#
_symmetry.space_group_name_H-M   'P 1'
#
loop_
_entity.id
_entity.type
_entity.pdbx_description
1 polymer ?
#
loop_
_entity_poly.entity_id
_entity_poly.type
_entity_poly.pdbx_seq_one_letter_code
_entity_poly.pdbx_strand_id
1 'polypeptide(L)'
;MAYPSTLQIDYGTPYETGAKPQFPIGQKAETPNGDVFRYVLMGATVGIANRVYQTQVLDGNFNSVAHSVSLAVDDTEISFKDGGTALAADEAVGGTILVELGTDLGHIYRVKSNIATATNETVCQLEDGVAVQVASATGGSRVLTFQ
;
A
#
# COMPACT_ATOMS: atom_id res chain seq x y z
N MET A 1 6.63 -31.81 -11.78
CA MET A 1 7.45 -30.58 -11.91
C MET A 1 7.49 -29.93 -10.54
N ALA A 2 8.65 -29.82 -9.91
CA ALA A 2 8.77 -29.15 -8.61
C ALA A 2 8.81 -27.65 -8.88
N TYR A 3 7.82 -26.92 -8.37
CA TYR A 3 7.83 -25.46 -8.42
C TYR A 3 8.94 -24.94 -7.48
N PRO A 4 9.59 -23.81 -7.81
CA PRO A 4 10.54 -23.17 -6.90
C PRO A 4 9.86 -22.90 -5.56
N SER A 5 10.60 -23.14 -4.48
CA SER A 5 10.09 -22.99 -3.11
C SER A 5 9.65 -21.55 -2.80
N THR A 6 10.15 -20.55 -3.52
CA THR A 6 9.75 -19.13 -3.42
C THR A 6 9.91 -18.45 -4.77
N LEU A 7 8.89 -17.74 -5.24
CA LEU A 7 8.96 -16.86 -6.41
C LEU A 7 9.53 -15.50 -6.02
N GLN A 8 10.39 -14.94 -6.86
CA GLN A 8 10.80 -13.54 -6.75
C GLN A 8 9.84 -12.72 -7.61
N ILE A 9 9.24 -11.69 -7.02
CA ILE A 9 8.23 -10.85 -7.68
C ILE A 9 8.59 -9.37 -7.53
N ASP A 10 8.11 -8.55 -8.45
CA ASP A 10 8.27 -7.09 -8.37
C ASP A 10 7.19 -6.49 -7.45
N TYR A 11 7.36 -5.23 -7.05
CA TYR A 11 6.42 -4.55 -6.15
C TYR A 11 5.00 -4.43 -6.73
N GLY A 12 4.87 -4.39 -8.06
CA GLY A 12 3.57 -4.32 -8.75
C GLY A 12 2.82 -5.66 -8.82
N THR A 13 3.53 -6.79 -8.77
CA THR A 13 2.94 -8.12 -8.99
C THR A 13 1.78 -8.48 -8.04
N PRO A 14 1.81 -8.12 -6.73
CA PRO A 14 0.69 -8.40 -5.82
C PRO A 14 -0.65 -7.73 -6.21
N TYR A 15 -0.62 -6.70 -7.05
CA TYR A 15 -1.82 -5.97 -7.48
C TYR A 15 -2.39 -6.46 -8.81
N GLU A 16 -1.67 -7.34 -9.51
CA GLU A 16 -2.13 -7.86 -10.79
C GLU A 16 -3.37 -8.75 -10.63
N THR A 17 -4.32 -8.61 -11.56
CA THR A 17 -5.52 -9.45 -11.61
C THR A 17 -5.55 -10.27 -12.89
N GLY A 18 -6.12 -11.47 -12.83
CA GLY A 18 -6.19 -12.39 -13.96
C GLY A 18 -7.43 -13.28 -13.92
N ALA A 19 -7.94 -13.63 -15.10
CA ALA A 19 -9.13 -14.49 -15.24
C ALA A 19 -8.84 -15.99 -15.01
N LYS A 20 -7.57 -16.37 -14.83
CA LYS A 20 -7.13 -17.76 -14.63
C LYS A 20 -6.16 -17.83 -13.45
N PRO A 21 -6.10 -18.98 -12.74
CA PRO A 21 -5.08 -19.21 -11.75
C PRO A 21 -3.68 -19.01 -12.35
N GLN A 22 -2.91 -18.09 -11.79
CA GLN A 22 -1.55 -17.78 -12.26
C GLN A 22 -0.51 -18.69 -11.62
N PHE A 23 -0.75 -19.12 -10.37
CA PHE A 23 0.19 -19.92 -9.59
C PHE A 23 -0.53 -21.09 -8.88
N PRO A 24 0.21 -22.14 -8.46
CA PRO A 24 -0.35 -23.16 -7.58
C PRO A 24 -0.79 -22.58 -6.23
N ILE A 25 -1.85 -23.12 -5.65
CA ILE A 25 -2.29 -22.73 -4.29
C ILE A 25 -1.16 -23.06 -3.30
N GLY A 26 -0.86 -22.12 -2.41
CA GLY A 26 0.19 -22.20 -1.41
C GLY A 26 1.56 -21.71 -1.89
N GLN A 27 1.70 -21.34 -3.17
CA GLN A 27 2.95 -20.79 -3.71
C GLN A 27 3.38 -19.55 -2.93
N LYS A 28 4.59 -19.58 -2.38
CA LYS A 28 5.21 -18.43 -1.72
C LYS A 28 5.84 -17.53 -2.78
N ALA A 29 5.67 -16.23 -2.63
CA ALA A 29 6.38 -15.19 -3.37
C ALA A 29 7.02 -14.18 -2.39
N GLU A 30 8.08 -13.51 -2.84
CA GLU A 30 8.84 -12.55 -2.06
C GLU A 30 9.27 -11.37 -2.94
N THR A 31 9.08 -10.15 -2.45
CA THR A 31 9.51 -8.90 -3.10
C THR A 31 10.97 -8.56 -2.75
N PRO A 32 11.61 -7.59 -3.44
CA PRO A 32 13.01 -7.26 -3.18
C PRO A 32 13.32 -6.76 -1.76
N ASN A 33 12.33 -6.24 -1.03
CA ASN A 33 12.44 -5.83 0.38
C ASN A 33 12.13 -6.96 1.38
N GLY A 34 11.74 -8.15 0.90
CA GLY A 34 11.44 -9.31 1.74
C GLY A 34 9.97 -9.46 2.15
N ASP A 35 9.03 -8.69 1.60
CA ASP A 35 7.60 -8.90 1.87
C ASP A 35 7.19 -10.25 1.30
N VAL A 36 6.48 -11.05 2.10
CA VAL A 36 6.11 -12.42 1.73
C VAL A 36 4.63 -12.50 1.41
N PHE A 37 4.33 -13.01 0.22
CA PHE A 37 2.98 -13.27 -0.25
C PHE A 37 2.75 -14.78 -0.40
N ARG A 38 1.51 -15.23 -0.21
CA ARG A 38 1.08 -16.60 -0.51
C ARG A 38 -0.11 -16.59 -1.44
N TYR A 39 0.00 -17.31 -2.55
CA TYR A 39 -1.11 -17.49 -3.46
C TYR A 39 -2.15 -18.42 -2.84
N VAL A 40 -3.39 -17.95 -2.69
CA VAL A 40 -4.47 -18.68 -2.00
C VAL A 40 -5.76 -18.66 -2.82
N LEU A 41 -6.61 -19.65 -2.58
CA LEU A 41 -7.98 -19.62 -3.09
C LEU A 41 -8.83 -18.73 -2.16
N MET A 42 -9.53 -17.76 -2.73
CA MET A 42 -10.41 -16.85 -2.00
C MET A 42 -11.87 -17.05 -2.45
N GLY A 43 -12.79 -17.17 -1.50
CA GLY A 43 -14.20 -17.49 -1.77
C GLY A 43 -15.02 -16.26 -2.16
N ALA A 44 -15.52 -16.25 -3.40
CA ALA A 44 -16.60 -15.44 -4.02
C ALA A 44 -16.56 -13.90 -3.95
N THR A 45 -15.85 -13.29 -3.00
CA THR A 45 -15.61 -11.85 -2.93
C THR A 45 -14.11 -11.58 -2.95
N VAL A 46 -13.70 -10.52 -3.64
CA VAL A 46 -12.38 -9.91 -3.43
C VAL A 46 -12.28 -9.65 -1.93
N GLY A 47 -11.40 -10.39 -1.25
CA GLY A 47 -11.18 -10.21 0.17
C GLY A 47 -10.73 -8.79 0.43
N ILE A 48 -11.04 -8.28 1.62
CA ILE A 48 -10.47 -7.03 2.13
C ILE A 48 -8.96 -7.13 1.91
N ALA A 49 -8.40 -6.20 1.13
CA ALA A 49 -7.11 -6.39 0.46
C ALA A 49 -6.00 -6.74 1.45
N ASN A 50 -6.06 -6.21 2.67
CA ASN A 50 -5.30 -6.70 3.81
C ASN A 50 -6.06 -6.44 5.11
N ARG A 51 -5.92 -7.36 6.08
CA ARG A 51 -6.14 -7.05 7.51
C ARG A 51 -4.78 -7.03 8.19
N VAL A 52 -4.41 -5.88 8.77
CA VAL A 52 -3.22 -5.79 9.61
C VAL A 52 -3.45 -6.66 10.84
N TYR A 53 -2.72 -7.78 10.94
CA TYR A 53 -2.77 -8.64 12.12
C TYR A 53 -1.87 -8.12 13.23
N GLN A 54 -0.69 -7.63 12.87
CA GLN A 54 0.29 -7.01 13.75
C GLN A 54 1.07 -5.97 12.97
N THR A 55 1.45 -4.90 13.64
CA THR A 55 2.36 -3.87 13.14
C THR A 55 3.22 -3.36 14.29
N GLN A 56 4.31 -2.67 13.96
CA GLN A 56 5.03 -1.85 14.93
C GLN A 56 4.12 -0.77 15.53
N VAL A 57 4.47 -0.26 16.71
CA VAL A 57 3.74 0.86 17.31
C VAL A 57 3.81 2.05 16.36
N LEU A 58 2.64 2.52 15.93
CA LEU A 58 2.51 3.67 15.03
C LEU A 58 2.90 4.95 15.75
N ASP A 59 3.58 5.85 15.04
CA ASP A 59 3.62 7.25 15.43
C ASP A 59 2.20 7.83 15.35
N GLY A 60 1.75 8.47 16.43
CA GLY A 60 0.41 9.05 16.50
C GLY A 60 0.16 10.12 15.43
N ASN A 61 1.20 10.79 14.94
CA ASN A 61 1.08 11.81 13.90
C ASN A 61 0.88 11.20 12.50
N PHE A 62 1.20 9.92 12.33
CA PHE A 62 1.09 9.20 11.05
C PHE A 62 0.02 8.10 11.07
N ASN A 63 -0.83 8.09 12.09
CA ASN A 63 -1.94 7.16 12.23
C ASN A 63 -3.26 7.88 11.92
N SER A 64 -4.06 7.29 11.01
CA SER A 64 -5.38 7.81 10.66
C SER A 64 -5.37 9.26 10.16
N VAL A 65 -4.42 9.58 9.28
CA VAL A 65 -4.24 10.92 8.72
C VAL A 65 -5.11 11.13 7.49
N ALA A 66 -5.67 12.33 7.34
CA ALA A 66 -6.43 12.67 6.15
C ALA A 66 -5.51 12.81 4.92
N HIS A 67 -5.88 12.12 3.84
CA HIS A 67 -5.48 12.47 2.48
C HIS A 67 -5.86 13.91 2.13
N SER A 68 -4.95 14.64 1.48
CA SER A 68 -5.16 16.02 1.04
C SER A 68 -5.89 16.10 -0.30
N VAL A 69 -5.69 15.11 -1.16
CA VAL A 69 -6.31 14.99 -2.50
C VAL A 69 -7.06 13.66 -2.61
N SER A 70 -8.12 13.66 -3.41
CA SER A 70 -8.87 12.41 -3.67
C SER A 70 -8.01 11.49 -4.54
N LEU A 71 -7.84 10.25 -4.10
CA LEU A 71 -7.10 9.24 -4.85
C LEU A 71 -7.96 8.71 -6.00
N ALA A 72 -7.41 8.69 -7.19
CA ALA A 72 -7.98 8.01 -8.35
C ALA A 72 -7.26 6.67 -8.58
N VAL A 73 -7.94 5.74 -9.25
CA VAL A 73 -7.27 4.52 -9.72
C VAL A 73 -6.15 4.91 -10.69
N ASP A 74 -5.04 4.17 -10.65
CA ASP A 74 -3.83 4.39 -11.42
C ASP A 74 -2.96 5.59 -11.00
N ASP A 75 -3.34 6.31 -9.93
CA ASP A 75 -2.45 7.33 -9.34
C ASP A 75 -1.15 6.67 -8.85
N THR A 76 -0.01 7.29 -9.18
CA THR A 76 1.33 6.83 -8.78
C THR A 76 1.91 7.64 -7.61
N GLU A 77 1.12 8.54 -7.04
CA GLU A 77 1.49 9.35 -5.89
C GLU A 77 0.32 9.45 -4.90
N ILE A 78 0.66 9.58 -3.62
CA ILE A 78 -0.31 9.78 -2.54
C ILE A 78 0.13 10.97 -1.71
N SER A 79 -0.81 11.90 -1.50
CA SER A 79 -0.61 13.09 -0.68
C SER A 79 -1.45 13.04 0.60
N PHE A 80 -0.83 13.43 1.71
CA PHE A 80 -1.46 13.41 3.03
C PHE A 80 -0.95 14.53 3.92
N LYS A 81 -1.72 14.84 4.96
CA LYS A 81 -1.32 15.84 5.96
C LYS A 81 -0.25 15.29 6.89
N ASP A 82 0.67 16.13 7.36
CA ASP A 82 1.84 15.71 8.14
C ASP A 82 1.54 15.35 9.61
N GLY A 83 0.28 15.52 10.05
CA GLY A 83 -0.15 15.26 11.42
C GLY A 83 0.60 16.07 12.49
N GLY A 84 1.34 17.12 12.09
CA GLY A 84 2.19 17.92 12.96
C GLY A 84 3.68 17.55 12.96
N THR A 85 4.10 16.50 12.26
CA THR A 85 5.51 16.15 12.05
C THR A 85 5.87 16.27 10.57
N ALA A 86 6.61 17.32 10.22
CA ALA A 86 7.13 17.47 8.87
C ALA A 86 8.19 16.40 8.56
N LEU A 87 8.08 15.78 7.39
CA LEU A 87 9.04 14.85 6.83
C LEU A 87 10.07 15.60 5.98
N ALA A 88 11.35 15.27 6.13
CA ALA A 88 12.39 15.66 5.21
C ALA A 88 12.22 14.94 3.86
N ALA A 89 12.88 15.46 2.82
CA ALA A 89 12.92 14.77 1.53
C ALA A 89 13.53 13.38 1.70
N ASP A 90 12.90 12.39 1.07
CA ASP A 90 13.30 10.98 1.09
C ASP A 90 13.29 10.28 2.46
N GLU A 91 12.73 10.91 3.50
CA GLU A 91 12.59 10.29 4.83
C GLU A 91 11.61 9.10 4.84
N ALA A 92 10.64 9.09 3.93
CA ALA A 92 9.64 8.03 3.79
C ALA A 92 10.04 6.91 2.81
N VAL A 93 11.24 6.95 2.23
CA VAL A 93 11.72 5.95 1.27
C VAL A 93 11.73 4.57 1.92
N GLY A 94 11.13 3.60 1.24
CA GLY A 94 11.03 2.26 1.79
C GLY A 94 10.13 2.19 3.02
N GLY A 95 9.18 3.12 3.16
CA GLY A 95 8.00 3.00 4.00
C GLY A 95 6.79 2.45 3.23
N THR A 96 5.64 2.38 3.91
CA THR A 96 4.36 2.01 3.32
C THR A 96 3.24 2.96 3.73
N ILE A 97 2.30 3.18 2.81
CA ILE A 97 1.05 3.89 3.08
C ILE A 97 -0.08 2.88 3.02
N LEU A 98 -0.73 2.66 4.15
CA LEU A 98 -1.94 1.86 4.25
C LEU A 98 -3.16 2.77 4.12
N VAL A 99 -4.05 2.44 3.18
CA VAL A 99 -5.35 3.10 3.06
C VAL A 99 -6.35 2.44 3.99
N GLU A 100 -6.79 3.21 4.98
CA GLU A 100 -7.70 2.77 6.02
C GLU A 100 -9.06 3.48 5.86
N LEU A 101 -10.10 2.66 5.74
CA LEU A 101 -11.54 2.97 5.80
C LEU A 101 -12.24 3.42 4.49
N GLY A 102 -13.37 2.76 4.22
CA GLY A 102 -14.18 2.88 3.00
C GLY A 102 -14.78 1.52 2.60
N THR A 103 -15.35 1.43 1.40
CA THR A 103 -15.74 0.14 0.79
C THR A 103 -14.55 -0.75 0.44
N ASP A 104 -13.34 -0.18 0.41
CA ASP A 104 -12.15 -0.79 -0.18
C ASP A 104 -10.94 -0.63 0.75
N LEU A 105 -11.04 -1.31 1.89
CA LEU A 105 -10.06 -1.36 2.97
C LEU A 105 -8.82 -2.18 2.60
N GLY A 106 -7.65 -1.75 3.10
CA GLY A 106 -6.49 -2.62 3.26
C GLY A 106 -5.47 -2.59 2.13
N HIS A 107 -5.56 -1.64 1.21
CA HIS A 107 -4.50 -1.46 0.22
C HIS A 107 -3.28 -0.82 0.89
N ILE A 108 -2.14 -1.50 0.80
CA ILE A 108 -0.85 -1.02 1.28
C ILE A 108 -0.07 -0.63 0.04
N TYR A 109 0.54 0.54 0.00
CA TYR A 109 1.35 1.01 -1.12
C TYR A 109 2.77 1.31 -0.66
N ARG A 110 3.76 0.86 -1.42
CA ARG A 110 5.17 1.05 -1.11
C ARG A 110 5.64 2.41 -1.59
N VAL A 111 6.38 3.13 -0.75
CA VAL A 111 6.88 4.49 -1.06
C VAL A 111 8.29 4.42 -1.65
N LYS A 112 8.43 4.97 -2.85
CA LYS A 112 9.70 5.13 -3.57
C LYS A 112 10.47 6.36 -3.11
N SER A 113 9.77 7.47 -2.92
CA SER A 113 10.33 8.76 -2.48
C SER A 113 9.24 9.67 -1.94
N ASN A 114 9.64 10.71 -1.21
CA ASN A 114 8.75 11.79 -0.80
C ASN A 114 9.46 13.13 -0.91
N ILE A 115 8.69 14.16 -1.26
CA ILE A 115 9.19 15.54 -1.14
C ILE A 115 9.18 15.96 0.35
N ALA A 116 10.01 16.94 0.69
CA ALA A 116 9.93 17.57 2.00
C ALA A 116 8.54 18.18 2.20
N THR A 117 7.98 18.00 3.39
CA THR A 117 6.65 18.52 3.73
C THR A 117 6.58 20.02 3.48
N ALA A 118 5.59 20.46 2.70
CA ALA A 118 5.36 21.86 2.40
C ALA A 118 3.95 22.26 2.85
N THR A 119 3.84 23.30 3.66
CA THR A 119 2.55 23.81 4.15
C THR A 119 1.66 22.68 4.70
N ASN A 120 2.18 21.83 5.59
CA ASN A 120 1.53 20.66 6.20
C ASN A 120 1.17 19.49 5.27
N GLU A 121 1.68 19.46 4.05
CA GLU A 121 1.40 18.41 3.09
C GLU A 121 2.67 17.67 2.67
N THR A 122 2.61 16.34 2.75
CA THR A 122 3.63 15.43 2.24
C THR A 122 3.08 14.74 1.01
N VAL A 123 3.89 14.69 -0.06
CA VAL A 123 3.58 13.94 -1.28
C VAL A 123 4.60 12.81 -1.42
N CYS A 124 4.11 11.58 -1.48
CA CYS A 124 4.90 10.37 -1.64
C CYS A 124 4.68 9.77 -3.04
N GLN A 125 5.76 9.50 -3.77
CA GLN A 125 5.74 8.71 -4.99
C GLN A 125 5.76 7.23 -4.65
N LEU A 126 4.96 6.43 -5.36
CA LEU A 126 4.89 4.99 -5.19
C LEU A 126 6.01 4.28 -5.96
N GLU A 127 6.31 3.05 -5.54
CA GLU A 127 7.27 2.18 -6.24
C GLU A 127 6.85 1.87 -7.68
N ASP A 128 7.84 1.53 -8.51
CA ASP A 128 7.60 1.24 -9.92
C ASP A 128 6.64 0.05 -10.08
N GLY A 129 5.59 0.25 -10.88
CA GLY A 129 4.51 -0.74 -11.07
C GLY A 129 3.47 -0.77 -9.94
N VAL A 130 3.58 0.08 -8.93
CA VAL A 130 2.57 0.25 -7.88
C VAL A 130 1.72 1.49 -8.21
N ALA A 131 0.40 1.30 -8.23
CA ALA A 131 -0.55 2.37 -8.41
C ALA A 131 -1.77 2.17 -7.50
N VAL A 132 -2.47 3.25 -7.21
CA VAL A 132 -3.72 3.20 -6.46
C VAL A 132 -4.70 2.26 -7.16
N GLN A 133 -5.18 1.26 -6.42
CA GLN A 133 -6.05 0.21 -6.94
C GLN A 133 -7.53 0.57 -6.83
N VAL A 134 -7.86 1.44 -5.87
CA VAL A 134 -9.23 1.86 -5.63
C VAL A 134 -9.29 3.34 -5.32
N ALA A 135 -10.19 4.03 -6.00
CA ALA A 135 -10.44 5.45 -5.79
C ALA A 135 -10.94 5.71 -4.36
N SER A 136 -10.43 6.78 -3.74
CA SER A 136 -10.82 7.19 -2.39
C SER A 136 -10.91 8.70 -2.32
N ALA A 137 -12.12 9.23 -2.18
CA ALA A 137 -12.34 10.67 -2.06
C ALA A 137 -11.94 11.20 -0.68
N THR A 138 -11.59 12.48 -0.56
CA THR A 138 -11.22 13.07 0.74
C THR A 138 -12.39 13.21 1.70
N GLY A 139 -12.06 13.30 3.00
CA GLY A 139 -13.00 13.62 4.08
C GLY A 139 -13.80 12.44 4.63
N GLY A 140 -14.56 12.70 5.69
CA GLY A 140 -15.29 11.68 6.43
C GLY A 140 -14.35 10.79 7.24
N SER A 141 -14.61 9.48 7.27
CA SER A 141 -13.79 8.49 8.00
C SER A 141 -12.63 7.92 7.18
N ARG A 142 -12.36 8.43 5.98
CA ARG A 142 -11.31 7.91 5.09
C ARG A 142 -9.96 8.51 5.50
N VAL A 143 -9.01 7.64 5.80
CA VAL A 143 -7.73 8.02 6.39
C VAL A 143 -6.60 7.11 5.88
N LEU A 144 -5.37 7.52 6.15
CA LEU A 144 -4.16 6.83 5.78
C LEU A 144 -3.32 6.59 7.03
N THR A 145 -2.62 5.47 7.05
CA THR A 145 -1.59 5.20 8.04
C THR A 145 -0.26 5.02 7.34
N PHE A 146 0.72 5.84 7.73
CA PHE A 146 2.08 5.78 7.20
C PHE A 146 3.00 5.04 8.17
N GLN A 147 3.85 4.16 7.63
CA GLN A 147 4.72 3.22 8.36
C GLN A 147 6.11 3.12 7.75
#